data_AF-A0A660VSN9-F1
#
_entry.id   AF-A0A660VSN9-F1
#
_cell.length_a   1.000
_cell.length_b   1.000
_cell.length_c   1.000
_cell.angle_alpha   90.00
_cell.angle_beta   90.00
_cell.angle_gamma   90.00
#
_symmetry.space_group_name_H-M   'P 1'
#
loop_
_entity.id
_entity.type
_entity.pdbx_description
1 polymer ?
#
loop_
_entity_poly.entity_id
_entity_poly.type
_entity_poly.pdbx_seq_one_letter_code
_entity_poly.pdbx_strand_id
1 'polypeptide(L)'
;MRPAALALFLLALAAALSVRPLSAERAASPEVVTARQREVKREFDELVKKLERMSLKLKEEDPSRAEMCREALKRITASALDSLLDEMAALAREGRYGLALKRSEDVLKALQELLDVLEGAGDIDERLARLEGFITRLESLLERQKELRRRTEDEKELAPLAEPQGKLAIEARRLGSEMEDAAFPDSGSKVKLAADEMDGASAALKDSRKKAAAAAQEQALALLAEALDTAKRARDLLKAVKRARRLDEIKKALQALIERQKKIISDTDGVRSGLAESGKWTRFLLLKAAAAAAG
;
A
#
# COMPACT_ATOMS: atom_id res chain seq x y z
N MET A 1 -25.14 28.08 -48.03
CA MET A 1 -25.36 27.57 -46.66
C MET A 1 -26.66 26.78 -46.66
N ARG A 2 -26.60 25.44 -46.58
CA ARG A 2 -27.75 24.55 -46.84
C ARG A 2 -28.33 24.01 -45.51
N PRO A 3 -29.60 24.30 -45.18
CA PRO A 3 -30.23 23.91 -43.90
C PRO A 3 -30.69 22.43 -43.85
N ALA A 4 -30.42 21.63 -44.88
CA ALA A 4 -30.87 20.24 -44.96
C ALA A 4 -30.06 19.24 -44.10
N ALA A 5 -28.86 19.61 -43.64
CA ALA A 5 -28.00 18.72 -42.86
C ALA A 5 -28.37 18.66 -41.36
N LEU A 6 -29.14 19.61 -40.85
CA LEU A 6 -29.50 19.69 -39.43
C LEU A 6 -30.76 18.87 -39.08
N ALA A 7 -31.66 18.65 -40.05
CA ALA A 7 -32.87 17.85 -39.84
C ALA A 7 -32.60 16.34 -39.75
N LEU A 8 -31.56 15.84 -40.44
CA LEU A 8 -31.17 14.43 -40.40
C LEU A 8 -30.41 14.03 -39.12
N PHE A 9 -29.80 14.99 -38.43
CA PHE A 9 -29.11 14.74 -37.16
C PHE A 9 -30.09 14.69 -35.97
N LEU A 10 -31.17 15.47 -36.01
CA LEU A 10 -32.19 15.48 -34.94
C LEU A 10 -33.15 14.27 -34.99
N LEU A 11 -33.35 13.65 -36.16
CA LEU A 11 -34.12 12.41 -36.26
C LEU A 11 -33.32 11.16 -35.82
N ALA A 12 -31.99 11.20 -35.91
CA ALA A 12 -31.13 10.15 -35.35
C ALA A 12 -31.00 10.23 -33.82
N LEU A 13 -31.20 11.41 -33.23
CA LEU A 13 -31.17 11.60 -31.77
C LEU A 13 -32.51 11.23 -31.09
N ALA A 14 -33.64 11.33 -31.80
CA ALA A 14 -34.94 10.91 -31.29
C ALA A 14 -35.17 9.38 -31.32
N ALA A 15 -34.45 8.64 -32.17
CA ALA A 15 -34.45 7.18 -32.17
C ALA A 15 -33.58 6.56 -31.05
N ALA A 16 -32.69 7.35 -30.43
CA ALA A 16 -31.83 6.92 -29.33
C ALA A 16 -32.47 7.08 -27.92
N LEU A 17 -33.65 7.70 -27.82
CA LEU A 17 -34.33 7.95 -26.54
C LEU A 17 -35.53 7.02 -26.28
N SER A 18 -35.75 6.03 -27.14
CA SER A 18 -36.60 4.87 -26.83
C SER A 18 -35.81 3.71 -26.22
N VAL A 19 -34.78 4.01 -25.43
CA VAL A 19 -34.29 3.07 -24.41
C VAL A 19 -35.37 3.02 -23.33
N ARG A 20 -36.41 2.25 -23.62
CA ARG A 20 -37.30 1.67 -22.61
C ARG A 20 -36.35 1.13 -21.53
N PRO A 21 -36.46 1.55 -20.25
CA PRO A 21 -35.61 0.98 -19.22
C PRO A 21 -35.83 -0.52 -19.28
N LEU A 22 -34.85 -1.23 -19.83
CA LEU A 22 -34.70 -2.66 -19.68
C LEU A 22 -34.64 -2.80 -18.16
N SER A 23 -35.75 -3.27 -17.61
CA SER A 23 -36.01 -3.42 -16.20
C SER A 23 -34.75 -3.96 -15.52
N ALA A 24 -34.44 -3.43 -14.34
CA ALA A 24 -33.36 -3.91 -13.49
C ALA A 24 -33.40 -5.45 -13.29
N GLU A 25 -34.53 -6.10 -13.58
CA GLU A 25 -34.71 -7.55 -13.66
C GLU A 25 -33.89 -8.28 -14.74
N ARG A 26 -33.46 -7.65 -15.83
CA ARG A 26 -32.51 -8.29 -16.78
C ARG A 26 -31.05 -8.22 -16.33
N ALA A 27 -30.74 -7.48 -15.27
CA ALA A 27 -29.36 -7.22 -14.84
C ALA A 27 -28.70 -8.40 -14.09
N ALA A 28 -29.49 -9.38 -13.66
CA ALA A 28 -29.05 -10.54 -12.90
C ALA A 28 -29.57 -11.83 -13.54
N SER A 29 -29.23 -12.10 -14.80
CA SER A 29 -29.42 -13.46 -15.33
C SER A 29 -28.27 -14.36 -14.88
N PRO A 30 -28.51 -15.67 -14.66
CA PRO A 30 -27.48 -16.69 -14.43
C PRO A 30 -26.26 -16.61 -15.37
N GLU A 31 -26.54 -16.34 -16.64
CA GLU A 31 -25.54 -16.25 -17.71
C GLU A 31 -24.64 -15.03 -17.52
N VAL A 32 -25.21 -13.90 -17.11
CA VAL A 32 -24.49 -12.66 -16.81
C VAL A 32 -23.59 -12.83 -15.59
N VAL A 33 -24.09 -13.46 -14.52
CA VAL A 33 -23.26 -13.76 -13.32
C VAL A 33 -22.09 -14.65 -13.71
N THR A 34 -22.34 -15.74 -14.44
CA THR A 34 -21.29 -16.67 -14.87
C THR A 34 -20.27 -16.03 -15.83
N ALA A 35 -20.71 -15.11 -16.70
CA ALA A 35 -19.81 -14.36 -17.58
C ALA A 35 -18.91 -13.40 -16.78
N ARG A 36 -19.48 -12.66 -15.81
CA ARG A 36 -18.73 -11.76 -14.93
C ARG A 36 -17.70 -12.50 -14.09
N GLN A 37 -18.02 -13.68 -13.55
CA GLN A 37 -17.05 -14.47 -12.78
C GLN A 37 -15.85 -14.91 -13.61
N ARG A 38 -16.06 -15.27 -14.88
CA ARG A 38 -14.97 -15.60 -15.81
C ARG A 38 -14.10 -14.38 -16.14
N GLU A 39 -14.70 -13.20 -16.23
CA GLU A 39 -13.95 -11.96 -16.44
C GLU A 39 -13.06 -11.62 -15.24
N VAL A 40 -13.58 -11.72 -14.01
CA VAL A 40 -12.82 -11.54 -12.77
C VAL A 40 -11.64 -12.51 -12.71
N LYS A 41 -11.84 -13.79 -13.03
CA LYS A 41 -10.77 -14.79 -13.10
C LYS A 41 -9.66 -14.38 -14.06
N ARG A 42 -10.01 -13.98 -15.29
CA ARG A 42 -9.03 -13.57 -16.31
C ARG A 42 -8.20 -12.37 -15.84
N GLU A 43 -8.86 -11.36 -15.28
CA GLU A 43 -8.18 -10.17 -14.76
C GLU A 43 -7.28 -10.49 -13.57
N PHE A 44 -7.71 -11.41 -12.70
CA PHE A 44 -6.89 -11.93 -11.61
C PHE A 44 -5.62 -12.63 -12.15
N ASP A 45 -5.74 -13.48 -13.17
CA ASP A 45 -4.58 -14.15 -13.79
C ASP A 45 -3.58 -13.17 -14.39
N GLU A 46 -4.09 -12.10 -15.01
CA GLU A 46 -3.25 -11.02 -15.51
C GLU A 46 -2.55 -10.25 -14.38
N LEU A 47 -3.23 -10.06 -13.24
CA LEU A 47 -2.67 -9.44 -12.04
C LEU A 47 -1.54 -10.29 -11.46
N VAL A 48 -1.74 -11.60 -11.32
CA VAL A 48 -0.71 -12.56 -10.85
C VAL A 48 0.53 -12.47 -11.73
N LYS A 49 0.37 -12.54 -13.05
CA LYS A 49 1.49 -12.41 -14.00
C LYS A 49 2.20 -11.05 -13.92
N LYS A 50 1.48 -9.97 -13.57
CA LYS A 50 2.07 -8.64 -13.33
C LYS A 50 2.88 -8.64 -12.04
N LEU A 51 2.35 -9.21 -10.95
CA LEU A 51 3.06 -9.36 -9.67
C LEU A 51 4.34 -10.17 -9.80
N GLU A 52 4.31 -11.31 -10.51
CA GLU A 52 5.50 -12.14 -10.78
C GLU A 52 6.59 -11.34 -11.52
N ARG A 53 6.22 -10.71 -12.65
CA ARG A 53 7.15 -9.88 -13.43
C ARG A 53 7.70 -8.71 -12.63
N MET A 54 6.87 -8.12 -11.76
CA MET A 54 7.29 -7.02 -10.90
C MET A 54 8.26 -7.52 -9.81
N SER A 55 8.01 -8.67 -9.21
CA SER A 55 8.93 -9.28 -8.22
C SER A 55 10.33 -9.54 -8.79
N LEU A 56 10.40 -9.95 -10.07
CA LEU A 56 11.66 -10.18 -10.77
C LEU A 56 12.40 -8.88 -11.05
N LYS A 57 11.68 -7.86 -11.58
CA LYS A 57 12.28 -6.55 -11.87
C LYS A 57 12.75 -5.83 -10.61
N LEU A 58 11.96 -5.89 -9.55
CA LEU A 58 12.29 -5.25 -8.28
C LEU A 58 13.39 -5.99 -7.52
N LYS A 59 13.78 -7.22 -7.89
CA LYS A 59 14.80 -7.97 -7.15
C LYS A 59 16.12 -7.21 -7.02
N GLU A 60 16.50 -6.45 -8.05
CA GLU A 60 17.73 -5.66 -8.08
C GLU A 60 17.49 -4.18 -7.72
N GLU A 61 16.33 -3.64 -8.09
CA GLU A 61 15.98 -2.22 -7.87
C GLU A 61 15.48 -1.94 -6.44
N ASP A 62 14.70 -2.86 -5.86
CA ASP A 62 14.08 -2.77 -4.54
C ASP A 62 13.75 -4.17 -3.97
N PRO A 63 14.71 -4.82 -3.30
CA PRO A 63 14.53 -6.18 -2.76
C PRO A 63 13.38 -6.29 -1.77
N SER A 64 13.07 -5.22 -1.02
CA SER A 64 11.99 -5.21 -0.03
C SER A 64 10.63 -5.34 -0.72
N ARG A 65 10.37 -4.55 -1.76
CA ARG A 65 9.13 -4.71 -2.54
C ARG A 65 9.10 -5.98 -3.37
N ALA A 66 10.25 -6.47 -3.82
CA ALA A 66 10.32 -7.79 -4.45
C ALA A 66 9.84 -8.90 -3.49
N GLU A 67 10.27 -8.84 -2.22
CA GLU A 67 9.76 -9.76 -1.19
C GLU A 67 8.28 -9.55 -0.88
N MET A 68 7.77 -8.31 -0.88
CA MET A 68 6.32 -8.09 -0.75
C MET A 68 5.53 -8.74 -1.90
N CYS A 69 6.02 -8.62 -3.14
CA CYS A 69 5.40 -9.29 -4.28
C CYS A 69 5.46 -10.82 -4.13
N ARG A 70 6.57 -11.37 -3.63
CA ARG A 70 6.71 -12.81 -3.36
C ARG A 70 5.78 -13.27 -2.25
N GLU A 71 5.65 -12.49 -1.19
CA GLU A 71 4.74 -12.77 -0.08
C GLU A 71 3.28 -12.71 -0.53
N ALA A 72 2.91 -11.71 -1.32
CA ALA A 72 1.61 -11.62 -1.97
C ALA A 72 1.34 -12.87 -2.85
N LEU A 73 2.31 -13.29 -3.66
CA LEU A 73 2.21 -14.52 -4.46
C LEU A 73 2.08 -15.78 -3.60
N LYS A 74 2.85 -15.91 -2.52
CA LYS A 74 2.72 -17.03 -1.57
C LYS A 74 1.32 -17.08 -0.96
N ARG A 75 0.74 -15.94 -0.59
CA ARG A 75 -0.63 -15.87 -0.07
C ARG A 75 -1.68 -16.23 -1.11
N ILE A 76 -1.50 -15.83 -2.37
CA ILE A 76 -2.35 -16.28 -3.48
C ILE A 76 -2.34 -17.81 -3.58
N THR A 77 -1.16 -18.43 -3.51
CA THR A 77 -1.04 -19.90 -3.55
C THR A 77 -1.63 -20.55 -2.30
N ALA A 78 -1.35 -20.03 -1.10
CA ALA A 78 -1.80 -20.61 0.16
C ALA A 78 -3.32 -20.52 0.35
N SER A 79 -3.95 -19.45 -0.11
CA SER A 79 -5.41 -19.26 -0.07
C SER A 79 -6.16 -20.08 -1.13
N ALA A 80 -5.44 -20.73 -2.06
CA ALA A 80 -6.00 -21.41 -3.22
C ALA A 80 -6.97 -20.51 -4.02
N LEU A 81 -6.69 -19.20 -4.08
CA LEU A 81 -7.58 -18.19 -4.65
C LEU A 81 -7.93 -18.47 -6.12
N ASP A 82 -6.95 -18.99 -6.87
CA ASP A 82 -7.14 -19.46 -8.25
C ASP A 82 -8.23 -20.54 -8.34
N SER A 83 -8.13 -21.57 -7.51
CA SER A 83 -9.10 -22.67 -7.45
C SER A 83 -10.47 -22.22 -6.94
N LEU A 84 -10.51 -21.29 -5.99
CA LEU A 84 -11.77 -20.72 -5.47
C LEU A 84 -12.54 -19.97 -6.56
N LEU A 85 -11.83 -19.20 -7.41
CA LEU A 85 -12.44 -18.49 -8.52
C LEU A 85 -13.04 -19.45 -9.56
N ASP A 86 -12.34 -20.55 -9.86
CA ASP A 86 -12.83 -21.58 -10.77
C ASP A 86 -14.03 -22.36 -10.21
N GLU A 87 -13.97 -22.75 -8.93
CA GLU A 87 -15.06 -23.43 -8.21
C GLU A 87 -16.32 -22.56 -8.21
N MET A 88 -16.17 -21.27 -7.91
CA MET A 88 -17.27 -20.31 -7.91
C MET A 88 -17.92 -20.17 -9.29
N ALA A 89 -17.14 -20.10 -10.37
CA ALA A 89 -17.66 -20.05 -11.73
C ALA A 89 -18.40 -21.33 -12.13
N ALA A 90 -17.92 -22.50 -11.66
CA ALA A 90 -18.59 -23.78 -11.85
C ALA A 90 -19.93 -23.84 -11.08
N LEU A 91 -19.93 -23.47 -9.80
CA LEU A 91 -21.15 -23.44 -8.97
C LEU A 91 -22.23 -22.50 -9.52
N ALA A 92 -21.83 -21.34 -10.06
CA ALA A 92 -22.74 -20.42 -10.71
C ALA A 92 -23.37 -21.04 -11.97
N ARG A 93 -22.59 -21.75 -12.78
CA ARG A 93 -23.06 -22.46 -13.98
C ARG A 93 -24.03 -23.59 -13.66
N GLU A 94 -23.78 -24.31 -12.56
CA GLU A 94 -24.64 -25.39 -12.05
C GLU A 94 -25.92 -24.88 -11.38
N GLY A 95 -26.12 -23.56 -11.27
CA GLY A 95 -27.27 -22.97 -10.59
C GLY A 95 -27.23 -23.10 -9.06
N ARG A 96 -26.07 -23.43 -8.47
CA ARG A 96 -25.87 -23.60 -7.02
C ARG A 96 -25.51 -22.26 -6.34
N TYR A 97 -26.35 -21.24 -6.52
CA TYR A 97 -26.05 -19.86 -6.15
C TYR A 97 -25.78 -19.64 -4.66
N GLY A 98 -26.40 -20.42 -3.76
CA GLY A 98 -26.12 -20.33 -2.33
C GLY A 98 -24.67 -20.68 -1.97
N LEU A 99 -24.09 -21.67 -2.66
CA LEU A 99 -22.68 -22.05 -2.48
C LEU A 99 -21.76 -21.10 -3.24
N ALA A 100 -22.15 -20.67 -4.44
CA ALA A 100 -21.40 -19.67 -5.20
C ALA A 100 -21.27 -18.35 -4.43
N LEU A 101 -22.31 -17.93 -3.71
CA LEU A 101 -22.29 -16.75 -2.83
C LEU A 101 -21.26 -16.90 -1.71
N LYS A 102 -21.29 -18.01 -0.96
CA LYS A 102 -20.32 -18.27 0.11
C LYS A 102 -18.87 -18.28 -0.42
N ARG A 103 -18.63 -18.93 -1.56
CA ARG A 103 -17.31 -18.91 -2.22
C ARG A 103 -16.90 -17.51 -2.67
N SER A 104 -17.87 -16.70 -3.12
CA SER A 104 -17.60 -15.31 -3.52
C SER A 104 -17.15 -14.45 -2.35
N GLU A 105 -17.68 -14.69 -1.14
CA GLU A 105 -17.25 -14.05 0.11
C GLU A 105 -15.84 -14.49 0.52
N ASP A 106 -15.51 -15.79 0.39
CA ASP A 106 -14.17 -16.32 0.64
C ASP A 106 -13.12 -15.65 -0.29
N VAL A 107 -13.45 -15.53 -1.59
CA VAL A 107 -12.63 -14.83 -2.59
C VAL A 107 -12.44 -13.36 -2.22
N LEU A 108 -13.51 -12.66 -1.83
CA LEU A 108 -13.45 -11.26 -1.43
C LEU A 108 -12.48 -11.05 -0.27
N LYS A 109 -12.57 -11.90 0.75
CA LYS A 109 -11.67 -11.84 1.91
C LYS A 109 -10.21 -12.06 1.52
N ALA A 110 -9.94 -13.05 0.67
CA ALA A 110 -8.57 -13.31 0.20
C ALA A 110 -7.99 -12.15 -0.64
N LEU A 111 -8.82 -11.50 -1.47
CA LEU A 111 -8.41 -10.30 -2.22
C LEU A 111 -8.12 -9.12 -1.29
N GLN A 112 -8.86 -8.95 -0.20
CA GLN A 112 -8.60 -7.94 0.81
C GLN A 112 -7.30 -8.21 1.56
N GLU A 113 -7.07 -9.45 2.00
CA GLU A 113 -5.81 -9.83 2.65
C GLU A 113 -4.59 -9.65 1.73
N LEU A 114 -4.76 -9.86 0.42
CA LEU A 114 -3.74 -9.58 -0.58
C LEU A 114 -3.48 -8.07 -0.71
N LEU A 115 -4.55 -7.27 -0.70
CA LEU A 115 -4.45 -5.82 -0.74
C LEU A 115 -3.73 -5.30 0.49
N ASP A 116 -4.07 -5.80 1.69
CA ASP A 116 -3.41 -5.42 2.95
C ASP A 116 -1.90 -5.67 2.92
N VAL A 117 -1.45 -6.80 2.35
CA VAL A 117 -0.01 -7.09 2.18
C VAL A 117 0.66 -6.08 1.26
N LEU A 118 0.00 -5.72 0.16
CA LEU A 118 0.51 -4.72 -0.76
C LEU A 118 0.42 -3.30 -0.16
N GLU A 119 -0.60 -3.04 0.65
CA GLU A 119 -0.88 -1.79 1.36
C GLU A 119 -0.04 -1.61 2.62
N GLY A 120 0.63 -2.62 3.13
CA GLY A 120 1.75 -2.46 4.07
C GLY A 120 2.82 -1.47 3.56
N ALA A 121 2.83 -1.16 2.26
CA ALA A 121 3.59 -0.06 1.66
C ALA A 121 3.03 1.37 1.91
N GLY A 122 1.88 1.52 2.58
CA GLY A 122 1.32 2.81 3.02
C GLY A 122 2.21 3.52 4.05
N ASP A 123 3.08 2.77 4.72
CA ASP A 123 4.14 3.30 5.57
C ASP A 123 5.25 4.01 4.77
N ILE A 124 5.27 3.97 3.43
CA ILE A 124 6.33 4.67 2.68
C ILE A 124 6.21 6.18 2.83
N ASP A 125 4.98 6.73 2.81
CA ASP A 125 4.78 8.17 2.99
C ASP A 125 5.08 8.60 4.42
N GLU A 126 4.66 7.80 5.40
CA GLU A 126 4.95 8.04 6.82
C GLU A 126 6.46 7.89 7.12
N ARG A 127 7.12 6.86 6.60
CA ARG A 127 8.59 6.69 6.67
C ARG A 127 9.33 7.81 5.98
N LEU A 128 8.86 8.26 4.83
CA LEU A 128 9.47 9.38 4.11
C LEU A 128 9.37 10.65 4.95
N ALA A 129 8.18 10.95 5.49
CA ALA A 129 7.96 12.09 6.36
C ALA A 129 8.82 12.02 7.64
N ARG A 130 8.86 10.85 8.31
CA ARG A 130 9.73 10.60 9.47
C ARG A 130 11.21 10.83 9.12
N LEU A 131 11.68 10.27 8.00
CA LEU A 131 13.06 10.39 7.55
C LEU A 131 13.43 11.84 7.17
N GLU A 132 12.53 12.59 6.55
CA GLU A 132 12.73 14.03 6.29
C GLU A 132 12.81 14.84 7.60
N GLY A 133 12.05 14.45 8.62
CA GLY A 133 12.19 14.97 9.98
C GLY A 133 13.55 14.67 10.61
N PHE A 134 14.06 13.45 10.45
CA PHE A 134 15.40 13.08 10.93
C PHE A 134 16.51 13.82 10.20
N ILE A 135 16.41 13.98 8.88
CA ILE A 135 17.37 14.76 8.07
C ILE A 135 17.44 16.21 8.58
N THR A 136 16.30 16.86 8.78
CA THR A 136 16.24 18.24 9.31
C THR A 136 16.92 18.33 10.68
N ARG A 137 16.69 17.36 11.57
CA ARG A 137 17.31 17.32 12.90
C ARG A 137 18.81 17.04 12.83
N LEU A 138 19.26 16.18 11.92
CA LEU A 138 20.68 15.93 11.65
C LEU A 138 21.39 17.18 11.15
N GLU A 139 20.78 17.92 10.21
CA GLU A 139 21.32 19.18 9.71
C GLU A 139 21.44 20.22 10.84
N SER A 140 20.44 20.29 11.73
CA SER A 140 20.52 21.16 12.92
C SER A 140 21.63 20.76 13.90
N LEU A 141 21.80 19.46 14.18
CA LEU A 141 22.89 18.95 15.02
C LEU A 141 24.26 19.26 14.41
N LEU A 142 24.42 19.05 13.10
CA LEU A 142 25.65 19.30 12.36
C LEU A 142 26.06 20.78 12.46
N GLU A 143 25.14 21.71 12.22
CA GLU A 143 25.43 23.14 12.30
C GLU A 143 25.77 23.60 13.73
N ARG A 144 25.04 23.11 14.74
CA ARG A 144 25.36 23.41 16.14
C ARG A 144 26.71 22.85 16.57
N GLN A 145 27.09 21.67 16.08
CA GLN A 145 28.39 21.07 16.34
C GLN A 145 29.52 21.88 15.65
N LYS A 146 29.32 22.36 14.42
CA LYS A 146 30.27 23.24 13.73
C LYS A 146 30.48 24.55 14.49
N GLU A 147 29.41 25.14 15.02
CA GLU A 147 29.49 26.36 15.81
C GLU A 147 30.28 26.14 17.12
N LEU A 148 30.02 25.04 17.84
CA LEU A 148 30.80 24.70 19.03
C LEU A 148 32.27 24.44 18.72
N ARG A 149 32.56 23.79 17.59
CA ARG A 149 33.93 23.56 17.10
C ARG A 149 34.66 24.89 16.88
N ARG A 150 34.02 25.84 16.18
CA ARG A 150 34.56 27.18 15.94
C ARG A 150 34.80 27.94 17.25
N ARG A 151 33.84 27.95 18.15
CA ARG A 151 33.98 28.60 19.47
C ARG A 151 35.12 27.98 20.29
N THR A 152 35.32 26.68 20.22
CA THR A 152 36.44 26.00 20.88
C THR A 152 37.80 26.50 20.35
N GLU A 153 37.87 26.91 19.08
CA GLU A 153 39.07 27.50 18.48
C GLU A 153 39.29 28.96 18.89
N ASP A 154 38.21 29.74 18.99
CA ASP A 154 38.26 31.18 19.26
C ASP A 154 38.36 31.52 20.77
N GLU A 155 37.74 30.72 21.64
CA GLU A 155 37.65 31.01 23.07
C GLU A 155 38.94 30.64 23.83
N LYS A 156 39.27 31.48 24.83
CA LYS A 156 40.38 31.25 25.77
C LYS A 156 39.97 30.37 26.94
N GLU A 157 38.74 30.54 27.42
CA GLU A 157 38.16 29.76 28.51
C GLU A 157 37.23 28.70 27.93
N LEU A 158 37.54 27.42 28.15
CA LEU A 158 36.85 26.31 27.48
C LEU A 158 35.75 25.66 28.33
N ALA A 159 35.84 25.78 29.66
CA ALA A 159 34.88 25.17 30.57
C ALA A 159 33.41 25.56 30.28
N PRO A 160 33.07 26.81 29.90
CA PRO A 160 31.70 27.18 29.55
C PRO A 160 31.12 26.45 28.34
N LEU A 161 31.97 25.93 27.43
CA LEU A 161 31.53 25.20 26.24
C LEU A 161 31.15 23.75 26.54
N ALA A 162 31.55 23.21 27.68
CA ALA A 162 31.34 21.81 28.02
C ALA A 162 29.85 21.45 28.20
N GLU A 163 29.07 22.33 28.84
CA GLU A 163 27.64 22.07 29.07
C GLU A 163 26.84 22.07 27.74
N PRO A 164 26.96 23.07 26.84
CA PRO A 164 26.36 23.00 25.52
C PRO A 164 26.75 21.76 24.72
N GLN A 165 28.03 21.36 24.77
CA GLN A 165 28.54 20.16 24.09
C GLN A 165 27.86 18.88 24.63
N GLY A 166 27.71 18.75 25.95
CA GLY A 166 27.03 17.61 26.56
C GLY A 166 25.54 17.57 26.27
N LYS A 167 24.86 18.73 26.21
CA LYS A 167 23.46 18.79 25.76
C LYS A 167 23.31 18.28 24.33
N LEU A 168 24.22 18.66 23.45
CA LEU A 168 24.22 18.21 22.06
C LEU A 168 24.43 16.68 21.95
N ALA A 169 25.30 16.11 22.78
CA ALA A 169 25.51 14.65 22.87
C ALA A 169 24.21 13.91 23.26
N ILE A 170 23.49 14.39 24.27
CA ILE A 170 22.22 13.80 24.71
C ILE A 170 21.17 13.85 23.58
N GLU A 171 21.05 14.99 22.90
CA GLU A 171 20.14 15.16 21.77
C GLU A 171 20.49 14.21 20.60
N ALA A 172 21.78 14.10 20.28
CA ALA A 172 22.27 13.18 19.25
C ALA A 172 21.96 11.72 19.62
N ARG A 173 22.25 11.29 20.85
CA ARG A 173 21.96 9.93 21.33
C ARG A 173 20.47 9.60 21.23
N ARG A 174 19.59 10.53 21.63
CA ARG A 174 18.14 10.37 21.52
C ARG A 174 17.72 10.22 20.06
N LEU A 175 18.21 11.09 19.17
CA LEU A 175 17.94 11.00 17.74
C LEU A 175 18.43 9.68 17.14
N GLY A 176 19.63 9.23 17.51
CA GLY A 176 20.19 7.95 17.06
C GLY A 176 19.31 6.76 17.42
N SER A 177 18.78 6.71 18.65
CA SER A 177 17.81 5.68 19.06
C SER A 177 16.50 5.76 18.30
N GLU A 178 15.93 6.96 18.16
CA GLU A 178 14.68 7.16 17.39
C GLU A 178 14.85 6.72 15.92
N MET A 179 16.03 6.91 15.33
CA MET A 179 16.33 6.46 13.96
C MET A 179 16.47 4.94 13.86
N GLU A 180 17.10 4.28 14.84
CA GLU A 180 17.17 2.81 14.90
C GLU A 180 15.79 2.18 15.05
N ASP A 181 14.97 2.70 15.97
CA ASP A 181 13.59 2.24 16.19
C ASP A 181 12.71 2.43 14.95
N ALA A 182 12.97 3.48 14.17
CA ALA A 182 12.30 3.75 12.90
C ALA A 182 12.88 2.97 11.70
N ALA A 183 13.68 1.94 11.94
CA ALA A 183 14.31 1.09 10.93
C ALA A 183 15.30 1.82 10.00
N PHE A 184 16.07 2.77 10.54
CA PHE A 184 17.23 3.40 9.89
C PHE A 184 18.54 3.14 10.68
N PRO A 185 18.92 1.88 10.93
CA PRO A 185 20.02 1.54 11.85
C PRO A 185 21.39 2.05 11.40
N ASP A 186 21.66 2.10 10.10
CA ASP A 186 22.96 2.55 9.57
C ASP A 186 23.22 4.04 9.80
N SER A 187 22.17 4.86 9.80
CA SER A 187 22.28 6.28 10.17
C SER A 187 22.23 6.44 11.69
N GLY A 188 21.31 5.74 12.37
CA GLY A 188 21.14 5.84 13.82
C GLY A 188 22.40 5.46 14.62
N SER A 189 23.06 4.38 14.23
CA SER A 189 24.33 3.93 14.84
C SER A 189 25.44 4.97 14.70
N LYS A 190 25.59 5.59 13.52
CA LYS A 190 26.56 6.68 13.31
C LYS A 190 26.26 7.91 14.17
N VAL A 191 25.00 8.25 14.37
CA VAL A 191 24.61 9.36 15.25
C VAL A 191 24.93 9.04 16.71
N LYS A 192 24.77 7.78 17.16
CA LYS A 192 25.18 7.37 18.52
C LYS A 192 26.69 7.44 18.71
N LEU A 193 27.48 6.98 17.74
CA LEU A 193 28.94 7.15 17.77
C LEU A 193 29.33 8.63 17.82
N ALA A 194 28.67 9.49 17.05
CA ALA A 194 28.90 10.93 17.12
C ALA A 194 28.56 11.50 18.50
N ALA A 195 27.50 11.01 19.15
CA ALA A 195 27.14 11.42 20.51
C ALA A 195 28.23 11.04 21.53
N ASP A 196 28.85 9.87 21.39
CA ASP A 196 29.94 9.44 22.28
C ASP A 196 31.20 10.31 22.08
N GLU A 197 31.51 10.70 20.84
CA GLU A 197 32.57 11.68 20.56
C GLU A 197 32.24 13.07 21.14
N MET A 198 30.97 13.48 21.10
CA MET A 198 30.53 14.73 21.75
C MET A 198 30.66 14.67 23.28
N ASP A 199 30.39 13.52 23.91
CA ASP A 199 30.63 13.33 25.35
C ASP A 199 32.13 13.41 25.67
N GLY A 200 32.98 12.79 24.85
CA GLY A 200 34.43 12.90 24.92
C GLY A 200 34.91 14.34 24.80
N ALA A 201 34.35 15.10 23.85
CA ALA A 201 34.61 16.52 23.70
C ALA A 201 34.17 17.34 24.93
N SER A 202 32.98 17.07 25.48
CA SER A 202 32.48 17.75 26.69
C SER A 202 33.42 17.52 27.87
N ALA A 203 33.87 16.29 28.10
CA ALA A 203 34.84 15.98 29.15
C ALA A 203 36.17 16.72 28.95
N ALA A 204 36.70 16.71 27.72
CA ALA A 204 37.92 17.44 27.38
C ALA A 204 37.79 18.96 27.59
N LEU A 205 36.62 19.55 27.28
CA LEU A 205 36.34 20.97 27.52
C LEU A 205 36.32 21.31 29.01
N LYS A 206 35.73 20.45 29.87
CA LYS A 206 35.76 20.63 31.34
C LYS A 206 37.19 20.67 31.87
N ASP A 207 38.05 19.80 31.33
CA ASP A 207 39.46 19.72 31.72
C ASP A 207 40.35 20.74 30.98
N SER A 208 39.75 21.67 30.22
CA SER A 208 40.47 22.66 29.40
C SER A 208 41.47 22.07 28.39
N ARG A 209 41.24 20.84 27.93
CA ARG A 209 42.06 20.11 26.96
C ARG A 209 41.67 20.44 25.51
N LYS A 210 41.97 21.67 25.06
CA LYS A 210 41.58 22.22 23.74
C LYS A 210 41.77 21.27 22.56
N LYS A 211 42.97 20.69 22.41
CA LYS A 211 43.32 19.81 21.28
C LYS A 211 42.50 18.51 21.27
N ALA A 212 42.26 17.94 22.45
CA ALA A 212 41.45 16.72 22.56
C ALA A 212 39.97 17.01 22.25
N ALA A 213 39.44 18.11 22.78
CA ALA A 213 38.08 18.56 22.46
C ALA A 213 37.90 18.79 20.95
N ALA A 214 38.84 19.52 20.33
CA ALA A 214 38.86 19.78 18.90
C ALA A 214 38.86 18.49 18.05
N ALA A 215 39.69 17.51 18.40
CA ALA A 215 39.78 16.25 17.67
C ALA A 215 38.48 15.43 17.77
N ALA A 216 37.91 15.31 18.97
CA ALA A 216 36.64 14.60 19.18
C ALA A 216 35.48 15.32 18.47
N GLN A 217 35.45 16.66 18.50
CA GLN A 217 34.45 17.44 17.77
C GLN A 217 34.52 17.22 16.25
N GLU A 218 35.72 17.11 15.69
CA GLU A 218 35.95 16.83 14.26
C GLU A 218 35.43 15.43 13.87
N GLN A 219 35.71 14.43 14.71
CA GLN A 219 35.20 13.06 14.51
C GLN A 219 33.68 13.02 14.59
N ALA A 220 33.08 13.72 15.56
CA ALA A 220 31.63 13.86 15.64
C ALA A 220 31.03 14.50 14.38
N LEU A 221 31.68 15.52 13.80
CA LEU A 221 31.24 16.15 12.55
C LEU A 221 31.28 15.19 11.37
N ALA A 222 32.36 14.42 11.23
CA ALA A 222 32.49 13.41 10.18
C ALA A 222 31.37 12.35 10.27
N LEU A 223 31.13 11.82 11.47
CA LEU A 223 30.10 10.81 11.72
C LEU A 223 28.68 11.34 11.46
N LEU A 224 28.38 12.58 11.88
CA LEU A 224 27.10 13.23 11.57
C LEU A 224 26.92 13.48 10.06
N ALA A 225 27.98 13.87 9.35
CA ALA A 225 27.93 14.06 7.91
C ALA A 225 27.67 12.74 7.16
N GLU A 226 28.33 11.66 7.57
CA GLU A 226 28.08 10.32 7.02
C GLU A 226 26.65 9.83 7.33
N ALA A 227 26.15 10.08 8.55
CA ALA A 227 24.78 9.74 8.93
C ALA A 227 23.75 10.48 8.07
N LEU A 228 23.99 11.77 7.81
CA LEU A 228 23.15 12.62 6.96
C LEU A 228 23.16 12.15 5.50
N ASP A 229 24.32 11.83 4.95
CA ASP A 229 24.43 11.29 3.58
C ASP A 229 23.71 9.94 3.46
N THR A 230 23.91 9.03 4.42
CA THR A 230 23.20 7.75 4.50
C THR A 230 21.68 7.96 4.52
N ALA A 231 21.19 8.91 5.34
CA ALA A 231 19.77 9.24 5.44
C ALA A 231 19.21 9.84 4.14
N LYS A 232 19.97 10.70 3.45
CA LYS A 232 19.60 11.28 2.15
C LYS A 232 19.49 10.21 1.07
N ARG A 233 20.42 9.27 1.01
CA ARG A 233 20.34 8.12 0.09
C ARG A 233 19.11 7.26 0.37
N ALA A 234 18.84 6.95 1.65
CA ALA A 234 17.64 6.21 2.04
C ALA A 234 16.34 6.93 1.62
N ARG A 235 16.29 8.26 1.76
CA ARG A 235 15.15 9.08 1.31
C ARG A 235 14.98 9.02 -0.20
N ASP A 236 16.08 9.11 -0.95
CA ASP A 236 16.02 9.09 -2.41
C ASP A 236 15.62 7.72 -2.94
N LEU A 237 16.06 6.64 -2.28
CA LEU A 237 15.54 5.28 -2.50
C LEU A 237 14.04 5.24 -2.22
N LEU A 238 13.57 5.68 -1.04
CA LEU A 238 12.13 5.71 -0.73
C LEU A 238 11.33 6.55 -1.75
N LYS A 239 11.89 7.65 -2.28
CA LYS A 239 11.28 8.44 -3.36
C LYS A 239 11.27 7.68 -4.69
N ALA A 240 12.34 6.99 -5.06
CA ALA A 240 12.38 6.16 -6.27
C ALA A 240 11.36 5.01 -6.19
N VAL A 241 11.30 4.38 -5.03
CA VAL A 241 10.32 3.39 -4.64
C VAL A 241 8.90 3.96 -4.75
N LYS A 242 8.61 5.11 -4.14
CA LYS A 242 7.33 5.82 -4.32
C LYS A 242 7.01 6.13 -5.79
N ARG A 243 8.00 6.52 -6.59
CA ARG A 243 7.85 6.83 -8.02
C ARG A 243 7.60 5.61 -8.89
N ALA A 244 7.94 4.40 -8.43
CA ALA A 244 7.56 3.17 -9.12
C ALA A 244 6.04 2.94 -9.01
N ARG A 245 5.27 3.71 -9.80
CA ARG A 245 3.80 3.75 -9.95
C ARG A 245 3.14 2.39 -10.15
N ARG A 246 3.92 1.37 -10.52
CA ARG A 246 3.43 0.05 -10.88
C ARG A 246 2.80 -0.71 -9.71
N LEU A 247 3.26 -0.46 -8.47
CA LEU A 247 2.63 -1.05 -7.28
C LEU A 247 1.24 -0.43 -7.04
N ASP A 248 1.12 0.89 -7.19
CA ASP A 248 -0.18 1.59 -7.08
C ASP A 248 -1.16 1.17 -8.19
N GLU A 249 -0.67 0.92 -9.40
CA GLU A 249 -1.48 0.38 -10.50
C GLU A 249 -2.02 -1.02 -10.15
N ILE A 250 -1.20 -1.88 -9.55
CA ILE A 250 -1.61 -3.21 -9.10
C ILE A 250 -2.61 -3.12 -7.94
N LYS A 251 -2.40 -2.21 -6.97
CA LYS A 251 -3.37 -1.95 -5.90
C LYS A 251 -4.71 -1.47 -6.46
N LYS A 252 -4.71 -0.50 -7.38
CA LYS A 252 -5.93 -0.01 -8.03
C LYS A 252 -6.65 -1.10 -8.81
N ALA A 253 -5.91 -1.96 -9.52
CA ALA A 253 -6.49 -3.12 -10.21
C ALA A 253 -7.12 -4.11 -9.22
N LEU A 254 -6.45 -4.37 -8.09
CA LEU A 254 -6.97 -5.24 -7.03
C LEU A 254 -8.22 -4.64 -6.36
N GLN A 255 -8.23 -3.33 -6.08
CA GLN A 255 -9.40 -2.62 -5.58
C GLN A 255 -10.58 -2.73 -6.54
N ALA A 256 -10.34 -2.58 -7.85
CA ALA A 256 -11.37 -2.71 -8.87
C ALA A 256 -11.94 -4.13 -8.91
N LEU A 257 -11.11 -5.16 -8.73
CA LEU A 257 -11.56 -6.55 -8.61
C LEU A 257 -12.43 -6.76 -7.37
N ILE A 258 -12.03 -6.21 -6.22
CA ILE A 258 -12.81 -6.23 -4.97
C ILE A 258 -14.20 -5.63 -5.18
N GLU A 259 -14.30 -4.45 -5.78
CA GLU A 259 -15.59 -3.79 -6.02
C GLU A 259 -16.48 -4.56 -7.01
N ARG A 260 -15.88 -5.14 -8.06
CA ARG A 260 -16.62 -6.02 -8.98
C ARG A 260 -17.11 -7.27 -8.26
N GLN A 261 -16.29 -7.88 -7.41
CA GLN A 261 -16.67 -9.07 -6.67
C GLN A 261 -17.84 -8.79 -5.72
N LYS A 262 -17.82 -7.67 -4.99
CA LYS A 262 -18.96 -7.21 -4.17
C LYS A 262 -20.24 -7.07 -4.99
N LYS A 263 -20.13 -6.50 -6.20
CA LYS A 263 -21.27 -6.39 -7.10
C LYS A 263 -21.80 -7.77 -7.53
N ILE A 264 -20.92 -8.72 -7.84
CA ILE A 264 -21.34 -10.07 -8.23
C ILE A 264 -22.00 -10.81 -7.05
N ILE A 265 -21.51 -10.64 -5.82
CA ILE A 265 -22.16 -11.15 -4.60
C ILE A 265 -23.61 -10.64 -4.53
N SER A 266 -23.80 -9.33 -4.69
CA SER A 266 -25.14 -8.72 -4.69
C SER A 266 -26.03 -9.24 -5.82
N ASP A 267 -25.51 -9.34 -7.05
CA ASP A 267 -26.25 -9.87 -8.19
C ASP A 267 -26.62 -11.35 -7.98
N THR A 268 -25.71 -12.16 -7.43
CA THR A 268 -25.91 -13.60 -7.14
C THR A 268 -26.97 -13.81 -6.07
N ASP A 269 -26.99 -12.97 -5.04
CA ASP A 269 -28.02 -13.01 -4.00
C ASP A 269 -29.41 -12.62 -4.55
N GLY A 270 -29.46 -11.64 -5.46
CA GLY A 270 -30.67 -11.28 -6.21
C GLY A 270 -31.22 -12.45 -7.02
N VAL A 271 -30.38 -13.15 -7.78
CA VAL A 271 -30.76 -14.37 -8.53
C VAL A 271 -31.32 -15.43 -7.60
N ARG A 272 -30.60 -15.71 -6.51
CA ARG A 272 -30.99 -16.72 -5.52
C ARG A 272 -32.38 -16.42 -4.94
N SER A 273 -32.62 -15.17 -4.56
CA SER A 273 -33.89 -14.74 -3.97
C SER A 273 -35.04 -14.84 -4.97
N GLY A 274 -34.86 -14.39 -6.21
CA GLY A 274 -35.87 -14.49 -7.27
C GLY A 274 -36.22 -15.95 -7.64
N LEU A 275 -35.22 -16.84 -7.66
CA LEU A 275 -35.47 -18.28 -7.88
C LEU A 275 -36.22 -18.92 -6.71
N ALA A 276 -35.92 -18.53 -5.47
CA ALA A 276 -36.63 -19.02 -4.30
C ALA A 276 -38.10 -18.57 -4.30
N GLU A 277 -38.39 -17.34 -4.73
CA GLU A 277 -39.75 -16.82 -4.85
C GLU A 277 -40.54 -17.49 -5.96
N SER A 278 -39.97 -17.60 -7.17
CA SER A 278 -40.61 -18.30 -8.29
C SER A 278 -40.90 -19.77 -7.97
N GLY A 279 -39.97 -20.47 -7.31
CA GLY A 279 -40.19 -21.84 -6.86
C GLY A 279 -41.34 -21.99 -5.85
N LYS A 280 -41.54 -21.00 -4.96
CA LYS A 280 -42.71 -20.96 -4.05
C LYS A 280 -44.01 -20.82 -4.84
N TRP A 281 -44.04 -19.93 -5.84
CA TRP A 281 -45.19 -19.75 -6.71
C TRP A 281 -45.53 -21.01 -7.52
N THR A 282 -44.53 -21.67 -8.12
CA THR A 282 -44.76 -22.91 -8.88
C THR A 282 -45.28 -24.04 -7.99
N ARG A 283 -44.72 -24.20 -6.78
CA ARG A 283 -45.24 -25.19 -5.80
C ARG A 283 -46.67 -24.88 -5.37
N PHE A 284 -46.98 -23.62 -5.10
CA PHE A 284 -48.33 -23.20 -4.76
C PHE A 284 -49.33 -23.50 -5.88
N LEU A 285 -48.98 -23.21 -7.13
CA LEU A 285 -49.82 -23.51 -8.29
C LEU A 285 -50.02 -25.02 -8.50
N LEU A 286 -48.97 -25.84 -8.33
CA LEU A 286 -49.06 -27.29 -8.41
C LEU A 286 -49.96 -27.88 -7.30
N LEU A 287 -49.84 -27.38 -6.07
CA LEU A 287 -50.71 -27.80 -4.96
C LEU A 287 -52.17 -27.41 -5.23
N LYS A 288 -52.42 -26.21 -5.76
CA LYS A 288 -53.77 -25.76 -6.12
C LYS A 288 -54.37 -26.60 -7.25
N ALA A 289 -53.58 -26.96 -8.26
CA ALA A 289 -54.02 -27.84 -9.36
C ALA A 289 -54.32 -29.27 -8.87
N ALA A 290 -53.47 -29.83 -7.99
CA ALA A 290 -53.69 -31.14 -7.40
C ALA A 290 -54.95 -31.18 -6.52
N ALA A 291 -55.21 -30.13 -5.73
CA ALA A 291 -56.43 -30.01 -4.94
C ALA A 291 -57.69 -29.91 -5.81
N ALA A 292 -57.63 -29.19 -6.93
CA ALA A 292 -58.74 -29.07 -7.88
C ALA A 292 -59.02 -30.37 -8.66
N ALA A 293 -58.03 -31.25 -8.84
CA ALA A 293 -58.21 -32.54 -9.49
C ALA A 293 -58.76 -33.64 -8.54
N ALA A 294 -58.76 -33.39 -7.24
CA ALA A 294 -59.15 -34.36 -6.21
C ALA A 294 -60.56 -34.13 -5.64
N GLY A 295 -61.26 -33.07 -6.06
CA GLY A 295 -62.64 -32.74 -5.66
C GLY A 295 -63.56 -32.69 -6.86
#